data_AF-A0A965NNV7-F1
#
_entry.id   AF-A0A965NNV7-F1
#
_cell.length_a   1.000
_cell.length_b   1.000
_cell.length_c   1.000
_cell.angle_alpha   90.00
_cell.angle_beta   90.00
_cell.angle_gamma   90.00
#
_symmetry.space_group_name_H-M   'P 1'
#
loop_
_entity.id
_entity.type
_entity.pdbx_description
1 polymer ?
#
loop_
_entity_poly.entity_id
_entity_poly.type
_entity_poly.pdbx_seq_one_letter_code
_entity_poly.pdbx_strand_id
1 'polypeptide(L)'
;SGRVAVNGTVGNVSISSGATLGGSGTVGNVTASAGSKVGPGNSPGTLGGTTMRLDGGSNFEWEVQDATEATVNPGYDKLALSGNLNLTFASKTNKINLNVVSRLGSGDGTTLGNPLNFDPPTGGASSIRVFNFATVGGTLLLNSGENISDVFTINVDQFTYSDGSASNAGLWSINWDAGNHLVTLTAVPEPSTYGLGLGALALAAAAIRRRKQKAKAQA
;
A
#
# COMPACT_ATOMS: atom_id res chain seq x y z
N SER A 1 1.75 20.51 12.49
CA SER A 1 0.70 20.02 11.57
C SER A 1 -0.57 19.76 12.38
N GLY A 2 -1.75 20.02 11.83
CA GLY A 2 -3.03 19.74 12.47
C GLY A 2 -3.69 18.49 11.89
N ARG A 3 -4.37 17.69 12.72
CA ARG A 3 -5.15 16.52 12.27
C ARG A 3 -6.63 16.74 12.53
N VAL A 4 -7.45 16.49 11.51
CA VAL A 4 -8.90 16.32 11.62
C VAL A 4 -9.17 14.82 11.57
N ALA A 5 -9.60 14.24 12.69
CA ALA A 5 -10.01 12.84 12.77
C ALA A 5 -11.54 12.76 12.81
N VAL A 6 -12.14 12.20 11.77
CA VAL A 6 -13.59 12.05 11.63
C VAL A 6 -13.96 10.62 11.97
N ASN A 7 -14.60 10.42 13.12
CA ASN A 7 -15.09 9.10 13.56
C ASN A 7 -16.63 8.99 13.59
N GLY A 8 -17.32 10.09 13.26
CA GLY A 8 -18.76 10.14 13.04
C GLY A 8 -19.05 10.62 11.61
N THR A 9 -20.10 11.42 11.43
CA THR A 9 -20.40 12.05 10.13
C THR A 9 -20.14 13.55 10.20
N VAL A 10 -19.42 14.08 9.22
CA VAL A 10 -19.26 15.54 9.03
C VAL A 10 -19.56 15.91 7.59
N GLY A 11 -19.78 17.21 7.36
CA GLY A 11 -19.99 17.75 6.01
C GLY A 11 -18.70 17.78 5.18
N ASN A 12 -18.62 18.73 4.27
CA ASN A 12 -17.45 18.88 3.40
C ASN A 12 -16.20 19.21 4.22
N VAL A 13 -15.06 18.66 3.81
CA VAL A 13 -13.75 18.87 4.42
C VAL A 13 -12.80 19.45 3.37
N SER A 14 -12.03 20.46 3.75
CA SER A 14 -10.92 20.96 2.96
C SER A 14 -9.68 20.98 3.82
N ILE A 15 -8.61 20.34 3.38
CA ILE A 15 -7.33 20.29 4.09
C ILE A 15 -6.26 20.96 3.24
N SER A 16 -5.51 21.87 3.86
CA SER A 16 -4.40 22.61 3.27
C SER A 16 -3.07 21.88 3.51
N SER A 17 -1.99 22.44 2.95
CA SER A 17 -0.63 21.95 3.20
C SER A 17 -0.35 21.80 4.71
N GLY A 18 0.24 20.66 5.09
CA GLY A 18 0.56 20.33 6.48
C GLY A 18 -0.62 19.90 7.36
N ALA A 19 -1.85 19.84 6.82
CA ALA A 19 -3.01 19.29 7.52
C ALA A 19 -3.25 17.81 7.14
N THR A 20 -3.75 17.04 8.10
CA THR A 20 -4.10 15.62 7.91
C THR A 20 -5.60 15.40 8.11
N LEU A 21 -6.25 14.73 7.17
CA LEU A 21 -7.56 14.10 7.37
C LEU A 21 -7.36 12.62 7.68
N GLY A 22 -8.04 12.12 8.71
CA GLY A 22 -8.17 10.69 8.97
C GLY A 22 -9.43 10.36 9.77
N GLY A 23 -9.44 9.20 10.42
CA GLY A 23 -10.58 8.65 11.14
C GLY A 23 -11.39 7.65 10.31
N SER A 24 -12.31 6.93 10.97
CA SER A 24 -13.08 5.83 10.37
C SER A 24 -14.54 6.17 10.08
N GLY A 25 -14.90 7.46 10.11
CA GLY A 25 -16.24 7.96 9.89
C GLY A 25 -16.54 8.31 8.44
N THR A 26 -17.52 9.18 8.23
CA THR A 26 -17.95 9.64 6.89
C THR A 26 -17.82 11.15 6.76
N VAL A 27 -17.19 11.61 5.68
CA VAL A 27 -17.13 13.02 5.30
C VAL A 27 -18.03 13.30 4.09
N GLY A 28 -18.32 14.58 3.83
CA GLY A 28 -18.91 15.04 2.58
C GLY A 28 -17.91 15.01 1.42
N ASN A 29 -17.87 16.08 0.64
CA ASN A 29 -16.80 16.26 -0.35
C ASN A 29 -15.49 16.66 0.33
N VAL A 30 -14.39 16.03 -0.07
CA VAL A 30 -13.04 16.35 0.39
C VAL A 30 -12.27 17.07 -0.72
N THR A 31 -11.58 18.15 -0.35
CA THR A 31 -10.49 18.73 -1.15
C THR A 31 -9.18 18.63 -0.38
N ALA A 32 -8.29 17.76 -0.85
CA ALA A 32 -6.95 17.58 -0.31
C ALA A 32 -5.94 18.33 -1.20
N SER A 33 -5.49 19.50 -0.73
CA SER A 33 -4.57 20.37 -1.48
C SER A 33 -3.15 19.82 -1.47
N ALA A 34 -2.28 20.33 -2.36
CA ALA A 34 -0.86 19.99 -2.34
C ALA A 34 -0.25 20.16 -0.92
N GLY A 35 0.55 19.18 -0.50
CA GLY A 35 1.16 19.12 0.83
C GLY A 35 0.23 18.67 1.96
N SER A 36 -1.06 18.43 1.73
CA SER A 36 -1.94 17.84 2.74
C SER A 36 -1.76 16.31 2.82
N LYS A 37 -2.32 15.68 3.85
CA LYS A 37 -2.31 14.22 4.01
C LYS A 37 -3.73 13.67 4.22
N VAL A 38 -4.09 12.60 3.51
CA VAL A 38 -5.25 11.77 3.82
C VAL A 38 -4.73 10.41 4.28
N GLY A 39 -5.09 9.98 5.49
CA GLY A 39 -4.78 8.67 6.04
C GLY A 39 -6.05 8.09 6.66
N PRO A 40 -6.75 7.18 5.96
CA PRO A 40 -7.97 6.58 6.48
C PRO A 40 -7.77 5.95 7.87
N GLY A 41 -8.82 5.96 8.67
CA GLY A 41 -8.82 5.30 9.96
C GLY A 41 -8.09 6.01 11.11
N ASN A 42 -8.07 5.31 12.23
CA ASN A 42 -7.13 5.54 13.33
C ASN A 42 -5.97 4.53 13.26
N SER A 43 -5.66 4.08 12.03
CA SER A 43 -4.57 3.19 11.63
C SER A 43 -4.75 1.69 11.98
N PRO A 44 -5.06 0.81 11.01
CA PRO A 44 -5.75 1.08 9.74
C PRO A 44 -7.27 1.32 9.92
N GLY A 45 -7.96 1.79 8.88
CA GLY A 45 -9.42 1.98 8.91
C GLY A 45 -10.08 2.26 7.56
N THR A 46 -11.41 2.34 7.57
CA THR A 46 -12.19 2.77 6.40
C THR A 46 -12.69 4.19 6.59
N LEU A 47 -12.30 5.11 5.71
CA LEU A 47 -12.84 6.46 5.66
C LEU A 47 -13.91 6.57 4.57
N GLY A 48 -15.14 6.88 4.97
CA GLY A 48 -16.26 7.12 4.07
C GLY A 48 -16.25 8.54 3.53
N GLY A 49 -16.74 8.75 2.31
CA GLY A 49 -16.79 10.08 1.70
C GLY A 49 -17.86 10.18 0.60
N THR A 50 -18.18 11.40 0.17
CA THR A 50 -18.92 11.58 -1.10
C THR A 50 -17.95 11.60 -2.26
N THR A 51 -17.30 12.73 -2.52
CA THR A 51 -16.22 12.84 -3.49
C THR A 51 -14.89 13.10 -2.77
N MET A 52 -13.85 12.32 -3.10
CA MET A 52 -12.49 12.57 -2.63
C MET A 52 -11.69 13.21 -3.76
N ARG A 53 -11.34 14.49 -3.63
CA ARG A 53 -10.41 15.17 -4.54
C ARG A 53 -9.01 15.19 -3.94
N LEU A 54 -8.05 14.65 -4.69
CA LEU A 54 -6.63 14.67 -4.36
C LEU A 54 -5.88 15.50 -5.39
N ASP A 55 -5.27 16.60 -4.96
CA ASP A 55 -4.44 17.43 -5.83
C ASP A 55 -3.04 16.84 -5.96
N GLY A 56 -2.37 17.08 -7.09
CA GLY A 56 -0.96 16.73 -7.26
C GLY A 56 -0.10 17.37 -6.16
N GLY A 57 0.83 16.60 -5.59
CA GLY A 57 1.64 16.96 -4.44
C GLY A 57 0.96 16.73 -3.08
N SER A 58 -0.30 16.27 -3.04
CA SER A 58 -0.91 15.75 -1.80
C SER A 58 -0.35 14.37 -1.45
N ASN A 59 -0.58 13.95 -0.21
CA ASN A 59 -0.12 12.68 0.32
C ASN A 59 -1.32 11.82 0.68
N PHE A 60 -1.32 10.57 0.21
CA PHE A 60 -2.18 9.52 0.72
C PHE A 60 -1.32 8.57 1.55
N GLU A 61 -1.67 8.35 2.80
CA GLU A 61 -1.04 7.35 3.67
C GLU A 61 -1.95 6.14 3.67
N TRP A 62 -1.43 5.01 3.21
CA TRP A 62 -2.13 3.74 3.18
C TRP A 62 -1.41 2.76 4.09
N GLU A 63 -2.09 2.32 5.13
CA GLU A 63 -1.54 1.49 6.18
C GLU A 63 -2.02 0.05 6.04
N VAL A 64 -1.14 -0.91 6.31
CA VAL A 64 -1.49 -2.33 6.38
C VAL A 64 -0.96 -2.95 7.67
N GLN A 65 -1.84 -3.60 8.41
CA GLN A 65 -1.53 -4.36 9.62
C GLN A 65 -1.76 -5.87 9.42
N ASP A 66 -2.79 -6.25 8.67
CA ASP A 66 -3.10 -7.63 8.29
C ASP A 66 -3.56 -7.67 6.84
N ALA A 67 -2.72 -8.20 5.95
CA ALA A 67 -2.93 -8.17 4.51
C ALA A 67 -4.14 -9.01 4.04
N THR A 68 -4.62 -9.93 4.88
CA THR A 68 -5.79 -10.78 4.58
C THR A 68 -7.00 -10.43 5.43
N GLU A 69 -6.87 -9.44 6.33
CA GLU A 69 -7.89 -9.03 7.30
C GLU A 69 -8.41 -10.19 8.17
N ALA A 70 -7.56 -11.20 8.42
CA ALA A 70 -7.96 -12.43 9.10
C ALA A 70 -8.13 -12.22 10.61
N THR A 71 -7.36 -11.29 11.18
CA THR A 71 -7.29 -11.02 12.61
C THR A 71 -7.60 -9.57 12.97
N VAL A 72 -7.42 -8.66 12.02
CA VAL A 72 -7.74 -7.23 12.14
C VAL A 72 -8.69 -6.86 10.99
N ASN A 73 -9.83 -6.23 11.30
CA ASN A 73 -10.81 -5.82 10.29
C ASN A 73 -11.29 -4.37 10.54
N PRO A 74 -11.02 -3.43 9.61
CA PRO A 74 -10.22 -3.63 8.40
C PRO A 74 -8.73 -3.83 8.74
N GLY A 75 -8.05 -4.72 8.01
CA GLY A 75 -6.64 -5.03 8.22
C GLY A 75 -5.70 -4.09 7.48
N TYR A 76 -6.25 -3.23 6.63
CA TYR A 76 -5.55 -2.18 5.90
C TYR A 76 -6.52 -1.03 5.58
N ASP A 77 -5.98 0.10 5.15
CA ASP A 77 -6.77 1.29 4.88
C ASP A 77 -7.67 1.15 3.65
N LYS A 78 -8.86 1.71 3.75
CA LYS A 78 -9.85 1.74 2.68
C LYS A 78 -10.51 3.10 2.57
N LEU A 79 -10.89 3.47 1.35
CA LEU A 79 -11.89 4.49 1.10
C LEU A 79 -13.22 3.85 0.70
N ALA A 80 -14.31 4.43 1.20
CA ALA A 80 -15.67 4.09 0.76
C ALA A 80 -16.36 5.36 0.26
N LEU A 81 -16.33 5.58 -1.05
CA LEU A 81 -16.88 6.80 -1.66
C LEU A 81 -18.25 6.52 -2.24
N SER A 82 -19.27 7.29 -1.87
CA SER A 82 -20.59 7.23 -2.52
C SER A 82 -20.63 7.98 -3.85
N GLY A 83 -19.70 8.92 -4.06
CA GLY A 83 -19.49 9.67 -5.29
C GLY A 83 -18.16 9.30 -5.95
N ASN A 84 -17.41 10.31 -6.39
CA ASN A 84 -16.26 10.12 -7.26
C ASN A 84 -14.93 10.08 -6.50
N LEU A 85 -13.94 9.38 -7.05
CA LEU A 85 -12.53 9.67 -6.77
C LEU A 85 -12.08 10.67 -7.85
N ASN A 86 -11.76 11.90 -7.44
CA ASN A 86 -11.40 12.97 -8.36
C ASN A 86 -9.89 13.25 -8.34
N LEU A 87 -9.21 12.84 -9.40
CA LEU A 87 -7.76 13.00 -9.59
C LEU A 87 -7.42 13.96 -10.73
N THR A 88 -8.38 14.75 -11.24
CA THR A 88 -8.14 15.71 -12.35
C THR A 88 -7.19 16.85 -11.97
N PHE A 89 -6.83 16.97 -10.69
CA PHE A 89 -5.89 17.97 -10.18
C PHE A 89 -4.50 17.42 -9.91
N ALA A 90 -4.26 16.15 -10.26
CA ALA A 90 -2.95 15.53 -10.35
C ALA A 90 -2.61 15.27 -11.83
N SER A 91 -1.34 14.98 -12.13
CA SER A 91 -0.89 14.66 -13.49
C SER A 91 0.40 13.83 -13.47
N LYS A 92 0.84 13.38 -14.65
CA LYS A 92 2.16 12.70 -14.84
C LYS A 92 3.36 13.46 -14.25
N THR A 93 3.32 14.79 -14.24
CA THR A 93 4.43 15.63 -13.75
C THR A 93 4.17 16.24 -12.37
N ASN A 94 2.93 16.18 -11.88
CA ASN A 94 2.54 16.60 -10.53
C ASN A 94 1.66 15.52 -9.89
N LYS A 95 2.30 14.49 -9.35
CA LYS A 95 1.68 13.26 -8.88
C LYS A 95 1.23 13.36 -7.42
N ILE A 96 0.29 12.51 -7.02
CA ILE A 96 -0.07 12.25 -5.63
C ILE A 96 0.92 11.24 -5.05
N ASN A 97 1.39 11.48 -3.83
CA ASN A 97 2.28 10.54 -3.13
C ASN A 97 1.45 9.50 -2.38
N LEU A 98 1.42 8.26 -2.86
CA LEU A 98 0.88 7.12 -2.13
C LEU A 98 1.98 6.52 -1.26
N ASN A 99 1.95 6.81 0.04
CA ASN A 99 2.90 6.30 1.01
C ASN A 99 2.33 5.02 1.62
N VAL A 100 2.97 3.90 1.32
CA VAL A 100 2.64 2.58 1.86
C VAL A 100 3.37 2.41 3.19
N VAL A 101 2.61 2.14 4.24
CA VAL A 101 3.11 2.03 5.61
C VAL A 101 2.73 0.68 6.19
N SER A 102 3.70 -0.06 6.71
CA SER A 102 3.41 -1.30 7.43
C SER A 102 3.29 -1.07 8.92
N ARG A 103 2.27 -1.69 9.52
CA ARG A 103 1.98 -1.65 10.96
C ARG A 103 2.25 -3.00 11.57
N LEU A 104 2.70 -2.98 12.83
CA LEU A 104 2.99 -4.18 13.60
C LEU A 104 1.72 -5.04 13.71
N GLY A 105 1.78 -6.23 13.13
CA GLY A 105 0.65 -7.13 13.01
C GLY A 105 -0.16 -7.37 14.28
N SER A 106 0.50 -7.76 15.37
CA SER A 106 -0.12 -7.96 16.68
C SER A 106 -0.14 -6.71 17.57
N GLY A 107 0.10 -5.53 16.98
CA GLY A 107 0.14 -4.25 17.66
C GLY A 107 -1.22 -3.55 17.75
N ASP A 108 -1.21 -2.32 18.24
CA ASP A 108 -2.38 -1.44 18.37
C ASP A 108 -2.78 -0.72 17.07
N GLY A 109 -2.18 -1.12 15.94
CA GLY A 109 -2.38 -0.49 14.63
C GLY A 109 -1.59 0.80 14.41
N THR A 110 -0.93 1.34 15.44
CA THR A 110 -0.18 2.61 15.34
C THR A 110 1.34 2.42 15.29
N THR A 111 1.84 1.32 15.83
CA THR A 111 3.28 1.02 15.84
C THR A 111 3.74 0.55 14.46
N LEU A 112 4.81 1.14 13.92
CA LEU A 112 5.45 0.66 12.69
C LEU A 112 6.00 -0.76 12.89
N GLY A 113 5.86 -1.61 11.89
CA GLY A 113 6.37 -2.96 11.96
C GLY A 113 5.84 -3.84 10.83
N ASN A 114 6.04 -5.14 10.97
CA ASN A 114 5.73 -6.08 9.91
C ASN A 114 4.23 -6.45 9.95
N PRO A 115 3.54 -6.39 8.80
CA PRO A 115 2.13 -6.74 8.74
C PRO A 115 1.94 -8.25 8.75
N LEU A 116 0.82 -8.73 9.31
CA LEU A 116 0.43 -10.13 9.21
C LEU A 116 0.07 -10.48 7.77
N ASN A 117 0.32 -11.74 7.40
CA ASN A 117 -0.18 -12.38 6.18
C ASN A 117 0.25 -11.72 4.85
N PHE A 118 1.19 -10.79 4.89
CA PHE A 118 1.68 -10.11 3.70
C PHE A 118 2.63 -10.98 2.89
N ASP A 119 3.53 -11.68 3.58
CA ASP A 119 4.50 -12.56 2.93
C ASP A 119 3.82 -13.79 2.31
N PRO A 120 4.35 -14.34 1.21
CA PRO A 120 4.00 -15.66 0.70
C PRO A 120 4.06 -16.71 1.81
N PRO A 121 3.18 -17.72 1.74
CA PRO A 121 3.24 -18.84 2.66
C PRO A 121 4.63 -19.48 2.65
N THR A 122 5.09 -19.96 3.81
CA THR A 122 6.38 -20.66 3.94
C THR A 122 6.46 -21.81 2.93
N GLY A 123 7.46 -21.77 2.04
CA GLY A 123 7.66 -22.78 0.98
C GLY A 123 6.68 -22.68 -0.21
N GLY A 124 5.82 -21.66 -0.23
CA GLY A 124 4.90 -21.35 -1.32
C GLY A 124 5.50 -20.42 -2.38
N ALA A 125 4.89 -20.42 -3.56
CA ALA A 125 5.18 -19.42 -4.59
C ALA A 125 4.70 -18.03 -4.13
N SER A 126 5.42 -16.98 -4.52
CA SER A 126 4.92 -15.61 -4.33
C SER A 126 3.61 -15.43 -5.09
N SER A 127 2.58 -14.95 -4.39
CA SER A 127 1.30 -14.59 -4.97
C SER A 127 1.09 -13.09 -4.81
N ILE A 128 0.67 -12.44 -5.90
CA ILE A 128 0.33 -11.02 -5.90
C ILE A 128 -0.78 -10.79 -4.87
N ARG A 129 -0.54 -9.87 -3.95
CA ARG A 129 -1.56 -9.36 -3.03
C ARG A 129 -2.39 -8.32 -3.76
N VAL A 130 -3.70 -8.40 -3.59
CA VAL A 130 -4.66 -7.45 -4.15
C VAL A 130 -5.47 -6.89 -3.00
N PHE A 131 -5.34 -5.59 -2.79
CA PHE A 131 -6.02 -4.84 -1.74
C PHE A 131 -7.13 -4.01 -2.34
N ASN A 132 -8.30 -4.01 -1.70
CA ASN A 132 -9.34 -3.02 -1.97
C ASN A 132 -8.88 -1.68 -1.39
N PHE A 133 -8.37 -0.80 -2.25
CA PHE A 133 -7.93 0.53 -1.84
C PHE A 133 -9.12 1.49 -1.69
N ALA A 134 -10.05 1.46 -2.65
CA ALA A 134 -11.26 2.26 -2.60
C ALA A 134 -12.42 1.60 -3.33
N THR A 135 -13.62 1.67 -2.74
CA THR A 135 -14.87 1.52 -3.48
C THR A 135 -15.39 2.90 -3.89
N VAL A 136 -15.84 3.04 -5.14
CA VAL A 136 -16.22 4.33 -5.72
C VAL A 136 -17.60 4.24 -6.36
N GLY A 137 -18.63 4.72 -5.68
CA GLY A 137 -20.03 4.63 -6.13
C GLY A 137 -20.34 5.45 -7.39
N GLY A 138 -19.57 6.50 -7.66
CA GLY A 138 -19.59 7.27 -8.90
C GLY A 138 -18.58 6.73 -9.92
N THR A 139 -17.55 7.52 -10.21
CA THR A 139 -16.47 7.12 -11.13
C THR A 139 -15.11 7.67 -10.69
N LEU A 140 -14.07 7.21 -11.36
CA LEU A 140 -12.74 7.81 -11.31
C LEU A 140 -12.65 8.94 -12.34
N LEU A 141 -12.30 10.15 -11.90
CA LEU A 141 -12.07 11.30 -12.77
C LEU A 141 -10.57 11.54 -12.92
N LEU A 142 -10.10 11.60 -14.17
CA LEU A 142 -8.70 11.82 -14.56
C LEU A 142 -8.64 12.84 -15.70
N ASN A 143 -7.47 13.45 -15.93
CA ASN A 143 -7.29 14.23 -17.15
C ASN A 143 -7.30 13.32 -18.39
N SER A 144 -7.60 13.91 -19.55
CA SER A 144 -7.66 13.17 -20.81
C SER A 144 -6.33 12.46 -21.11
N GLY A 145 -6.41 11.16 -21.38
CA GLY A 145 -5.24 10.34 -21.73
C GLY A 145 -4.37 9.89 -20.55
N GLU A 146 -4.81 10.11 -19.31
CA GLU A 146 -4.15 9.60 -18.11
C GLU A 146 -4.84 8.34 -17.57
N ASN A 147 -4.04 7.45 -16.98
CA ASN A 147 -4.49 6.34 -16.15
C ASN A 147 -4.25 6.67 -14.68
N ILE A 148 -4.87 5.94 -13.75
CA ILE A 148 -4.62 6.14 -12.31
C ILE A 148 -3.14 5.95 -11.95
N SER A 149 -2.47 4.99 -12.57
CA SER A 149 -1.04 4.73 -12.37
C SER A 149 -0.14 5.87 -12.84
N ASP A 150 -0.62 6.72 -13.76
CA ASP A 150 0.12 7.87 -14.26
C ASP A 150 0.21 8.99 -13.20
N VAL A 151 -0.80 9.11 -12.34
CA VAL A 151 -0.96 10.26 -11.41
C VAL A 151 -0.53 9.95 -9.98
N PHE A 152 -0.12 8.71 -9.69
CA PHE A 152 0.46 8.33 -8.40
C PHE A 152 1.97 8.07 -8.50
N THR A 153 2.67 8.43 -7.42
CA THR A 153 4.00 7.91 -7.07
C THR A 153 3.83 7.04 -5.83
N ILE A 154 4.31 5.80 -5.86
CA ILE A 154 4.25 4.90 -4.71
C ILE A 154 5.58 4.98 -3.95
N ASN A 155 5.50 5.30 -2.66
CA ASN A 155 6.62 5.35 -1.73
C ASN A 155 6.47 4.23 -0.70
N VAL A 156 7.55 3.50 -0.44
CA VAL A 156 7.56 2.33 0.46
C VAL A 156 8.60 2.46 1.58
N ASP A 157 9.06 3.68 1.85
CA ASP A 157 10.12 3.97 2.83
C ASP A 157 9.77 3.53 4.25
N GLN A 158 8.47 3.40 4.56
CA GLN A 158 7.95 2.98 5.86
C GLN A 158 7.29 1.59 5.81
N PHE A 159 7.62 0.78 4.80
CA PHE A 159 7.15 -0.59 4.68
C PHE A 159 8.29 -1.59 4.92
N THR A 160 8.02 -2.59 5.76
CA THR A 160 8.93 -3.71 6.03
C THR A 160 8.23 -5.06 5.94
N TYR A 161 8.89 -6.04 5.30
CA TYR A 161 8.45 -7.44 5.28
C TYR A 161 8.74 -8.14 6.61
N SER A 162 8.21 -9.35 6.84
CA SER A 162 8.41 -10.06 8.12
C SER A 162 9.88 -10.38 8.44
N ASP A 163 10.74 -10.48 7.42
CA ASP A 163 12.17 -10.68 7.56
C ASP A 163 12.96 -9.38 7.84
N GLY A 164 12.26 -8.24 7.93
CA GLY A 164 12.82 -6.92 8.20
C GLY A 164 13.39 -6.21 6.96
N SER A 165 13.31 -6.82 5.77
CA SER A 165 13.73 -6.18 4.53
C SER A 165 12.76 -5.09 4.09
N ALA A 166 13.29 -4.09 3.37
CA ALA A 166 12.49 -3.04 2.76
C ALA A 166 11.84 -3.52 1.45
N SER A 167 10.72 -2.91 1.07
CA SER A 167 10.09 -3.14 -0.25
C SER A 167 10.68 -2.25 -1.33
N ASN A 168 10.28 -2.51 -2.58
CA ASN A 168 10.61 -1.73 -3.75
C ASN A 168 9.32 -1.23 -4.40
N ALA A 169 9.24 0.07 -4.70
CA ALA A 169 8.07 0.69 -5.33
C ALA A 169 7.68 0.02 -6.66
N GLY A 170 8.63 -0.56 -7.40
CA GLY A 170 8.37 -1.30 -8.64
C GLY A 170 7.58 -2.61 -8.47
N LEU A 171 7.40 -3.08 -7.23
CA LEU A 171 6.58 -4.25 -6.90
C LEU A 171 5.13 -3.91 -6.62
N TRP A 172 4.78 -2.62 -6.63
CA TRP A 172 3.46 -2.13 -6.32
C TRP A 172 2.81 -1.53 -7.55
N SER A 173 1.49 -1.72 -7.68
CA SER A 173 0.73 -1.03 -8.71
C SER A 173 -0.67 -0.67 -8.24
N ILE A 174 -1.17 0.47 -8.70
CA ILE A 174 -2.54 0.93 -8.45
C ILE A 174 -3.33 0.88 -9.76
N ASN A 175 -4.54 0.37 -9.70
CA ASN A 175 -5.41 0.19 -10.86
C ASN A 175 -6.85 0.61 -10.56
N TRP A 176 -7.56 1.04 -11.60
CA TRP A 176 -8.99 1.31 -11.56
C TRP A 176 -9.72 0.26 -12.40
N ASP A 177 -10.66 -0.43 -11.77
CA ASP A 177 -11.60 -1.32 -12.43
C ASP A 177 -12.96 -0.63 -12.51
N ALA A 178 -13.24 -0.04 -13.68
CA ALA A 178 -14.49 0.65 -13.94
C ALA A 178 -15.72 -0.28 -13.89
N GLY A 179 -15.55 -1.56 -14.23
CA GLY A 179 -16.66 -2.52 -14.20
C GLY A 179 -17.09 -2.82 -12.77
N ASN A 180 -16.12 -2.98 -11.86
CA ASN A 180 -16.35 -3.31 -10.46
C ASN A 180 -16.40 -2.11 -9.53
N HIS A 181 -16.24 -0.88 -10.05
CA HIS A 181 -16.23 0.35 -9.26
C HIS A 181 -15.19 0.32 -8.12
N LEU A 182 -14.03 -0.25 -8.42
CA LEU A 182 -13.00 -0.61 -7.45
C LEU A 182 -11.64 -0.05 -7.85
N VAL A 183 -10.97 0.63 -6.92
CA VAL A 183 -9.54 0.90 -7.00
C VAL A 183 -8.82 -0.21 -6.25
N THR A 184 -7.89 -0.86 -6.94
CA THR A 184 -7.04 -1.89 -6.34
C THR A 184 -5.62 -1.40 -6.19
N LEU A 185 -5.02 -1.66 -5.03
CA LEU A 185 -3.59 -1.60 -4.83
C LEU A 185 -3.08 -3.05 -4.86
N THR A 186 -2.05 -3.32 -5.62
CA THR A 186 -1.43 -4.63 -5.68
C THR A 186 0.01 -4.56 -5.24
N ALA A 187 0.49 -5.64 -4.65
CA ALA A 187 1.88 -5.80 -4.27
C ALA A 187 2.35 -7.20 -4.66
N VAL A 188 3.55 -7.30 -5.23
CA VAL A 188 4.29 -8.56 -5.32
C VAL A 188 5.07 -8.72 -4.02
N PRO A 189 4.72 -9.68 -3.16
CA PRO A 189 5.52 -9.94 -1.97
C PRO A 189 6.86 -10.54 -2.41
N GLU A 190 7.96 -9.90 -2.05
CA GLU A 190 9.31 -10.45 -2.21
C GLU A 190 9.91 -10.73 -0.83
N PRO A 191 9.78 -11.96 -0.30
CA PRO A 191 10.50 -12.38 0.91
C PRO A 191 11.80 -13.10 0.56
N SER A 192 12.05 -13.36 -0.72
CA SER A 192 12.89 -14.47 -1.15
C SER A 192 14.27 -14.02 -1.60
N THR A 193 15.02 -13.38 -0.70
CA THR A 193 16.48 -13.58 -0.70
C THR A 193 16.83 -15.03 -0.28
N TYR A 194 15.92 -15.75 0.40
CA TYR A 194 16.16 -17.13 0.84
C TYR A 194 16.24 -18.18 -0.28
N GLY A 195 15.58 -17.96 -1.42
CA GLY A 195 15.68 -18.86 -2.59
C GLY A 195 17.06 -18.81 -3.25
N LEU A 196 17.67 -17.63 -3.32
CA LEU A 196 19.03 -17.45 -3.82
C LEU A 196 20.07 -17.88 -2.78
N GLY A 197 19.84 -17.60 -1.50
CA GLY A 197 20.77 -17.97 -0.41
C GLY A 197 20.91 -19.48 -0.22
N LEU A 198 19.80 -20.23 -0.16
CA LEU A 198 19.84 -21.69 -0.07
C LEU A 198 20.36 -22.34 -1.36
N GLY A 199 19.98 -21.80 -2.52
CA GLY A 199 20.49 -22.25 -3.82
C GLY A 199 22.02 -22.07 -3.94
N ALA A 200 22.54 -20.92 -3.53
CA ALA A 200 23.97 -20.62 -3.53
C ALA A 200 24.75 -21.50 -2.53
N LEU A 201 24.20 -21.75 -1.33
CA LEU A 201 24.82 -22.64 -0.34
C LEU A 201 24.83 -24.10 -0.80
N ALA A 202 23.75 -24.59 -1.41
CA ALA A 202 23.70 -25.93 -1.99
C ALA A 202 24.70 -26.10 -3.15
N LEU A 203 24.81 -25.09 -4.03
CA LEU A 203 25.79 -25.06 -5.12
C LEU A 203 27.24 -25.01 -4.58
N ALA A 204 27.50 -24.22 -3.53
CA ALA A 204 28.81 -24.17 -2.88
C ALA A 204 29.17 -25.51 -2.24
N ALA A 205 28.23 -26.15 -1.52
CA ALA A 205 28.44 -27.47 -0.94
C ALA A 205 28.70 -28.54 -2.02
N ALA A 206 27.96 -28.51 -3.14
CA ALA A 206 28.17 -29.40 -4.28
C ALA A 206 29.54 -29.18 -4.94
N ALA A 207 29.98 -27.92 -5.10
CA ALA A 207 31.29 -27.58 -5.64
C ALA A 207 32.43 -28.07 -4.72
N ILE A 208 32.30 -27.90 -3.40
CA ILE A 208 33.27 -28.41 -2.41
C ILE A 208 33.36 -29.94 -2.47
N ARG A 209 32.23 -30.64 -2.55
CA ARG A 209 32.19 -32.11 -2.66
C ARG A 209 32.88 -32.61 -3.94
N ARG A 210 32.65 -31.96 -5.09
CA ARG A 210 33.32 -32.29 -6.36
C ARG A 210 34.84 -32.11 -6.30
N ARG A 211 35.33 -31.05 -5.65
CA ARG A 211 36.77 -30.83 -5.46
C ARG A 211 37.41 -31.94 -4.63
N LYS A 212 36.78 -32.37 -3.53
CA LYS A 212 37.29 -33.46 -2.68
C LYS A 212 37.33 -34.82 -3.38
N GLN A 213 36.37 -35.10 -4.28
CA GLN A 213 36.37 -36.35 -5.06
C GLN A 213 37.49 -36.39 -6.11
N LYS A 214 37.78 -35.28 -6.79
CA LYS A 214 38.90 -35.21 -7.74
C LYS A 214 40.26 -35.39 -7.07
N ALA A 215 40.45 -34.80 -5.88
CA ALA A 215 41.69 -34.96 -5.11
C ALA A 215 41.95 -36.41 -4.65
N LYS A 216 40.90 -37.19 -4.37
CA LYS A 216 41.02 -38.61 -4.02
C LYS A 216 41.24 -39.55 -5.22
N ALA A 217 40.93 -39.11 -6.43
CA ALA A 217 41.14 -39.89 -7.65
C ALA A 217 42.54 -39.70 -8.25
N GLN A 218 43.32 -38.76 -7.71
CA GLN A 218 44.68 -38.41 -8.12
C GLN A 218 45.75 -38.80 -7.08
N ALA A 219 45.33 -39.43 -5.97
CA ALA A 219 46.18 -39.98 -4.92
C ALA A 219 46.02 -41.50 -4.93
#